data_AF-A0A3B0YP52-F1
#
_entry.id   AF-A0A3B0YP52-F1
#
_cell.length_a   1.000
_cell.length_b   1.000
_cell.length_c   1.000
_cell.angle_alpha   90.00
_cell.angle_beta   90.00
_cell.angle_gamma   90.00
#
_symmetry.space_group_name_H-M   'P 1'
#
loop_
_entity.id
_entity.type
_entity.pdbx_description
1 polymer ?
#
loop_
_entity_poly.entity_id
_entity_poly.type
_entity_poly.pdbx_seq_one_letter_code
_entity_poly.pdbx_strand_id
1 'polypeptide(L)'
;MDCDNPKDKREEWACYAREYNGAQVVWIDQSTDTALKKANSKGVCFALTRDWVRSYRRYRIDRSKFVNSFRDAAEINPENRIPQIYITNQQLYAAQVAQNKRELEELMEELERRKKQGGPVPEGILATLASIRKRAYGRDLVNLTQYKLSEIYDISFILNQMKQEGLANPRYYMLTFRKKGVGGHVVGFEFRPDIHVSDNYPGLFEFIDANLGLYAFGDADKLLNFFDLRVWIELYGLKDYDSFELAEFDTGIGGLGKTWTETLNDLIAWFKSWVV
;
A
#
# COMPACT_ATOMS: atom_id res chain seq x y z
N MET A 1 -27.36 -12.36 7.19
CA MET A 1 -26.10 -13.02 6.81
C MET A 1 -25.72 -13.85 8.02
N ASP A 2 -25.62 -15.16 7.84
CA ASP A 2 -25.34 -16.10 8.92
C ASP A 2 -23.82 -16.22 9.06
N CYS A 3 -23.28 -15.79 10.20
CA CYS A 3 -21.83 -15.87 10.45
C CYS A 3 -21.39 -17.20 11.03
N ASP A 4 -22.32 -18.09 11.37
CA ASP A 4 -22.01 -19.42 11.88
C ASP A 4 -21.70 -20.41 10.75
N ASN A 5 -22.05 -20.06 9.49
CA ASN A 5 -21.79 -20.89 8.31
C ASN A 5 -21.65 -20.04 7.02
N PRO A 6 -20.51 -19.32 6.84
CA PRO A 6 -20.29 -18.50 5.66
C PRO A 6 -20.23 -19.36 4.38
N LYS A 7 -20.93 -18.93 3.33
CA LYS A 7 -21.07 -19.71 2.09
C LYS A 7 -19.89 -19.55 1.14
N ASP A 8 -19.14 -18.47 1.27
CA ASP A 8 -17.96 -18.16 0.48
C ASP A 8 -17.00 -17.24 1.26
N LYS A 9 -15.83 -16.98 0.66
CA LYS A 9 -14.80 -16.11 1.24
C LYS A 9 -15.30 -14.69 1.49
N ARG A 10 -16.21 -14.16 0.67
CA ARG A 10 -16.72 -12.80 0.86
C ARG A 10 -17.53 -12.74 2.16
N GLU A 11 -18.41 -13.71 2.38
CA GLU A 11 -19.20 -13.81 3.61
C GLU A 11 -18.31 -14.08 4.83
N GLU A 12 -17.33 -14.97 4.70
CA GLU A 12 -16.34 -15.29 5.74
C GLU A 12 -15.62 -14.03 6.23
N TRP A 13 -14.99 -13.27 5.33
CA TRP A 13 -14.26 -12.06 5.69
C TRP A 13 -15.18 -10.92 6.14
N ALA A 14 -16.42 -10.85 5.63
CA ALA A 14 -17.41 -9.90 6.13
C ALA A 14 -17.84 -10.22 7.57
N CYS A 15 -17.96 -11.50 7.92
CA CYS A 15 -18.25 -11.95 9.28
C CYS A 15 -17.06 -11.73 10.21
N TYR A 16 -15.85 -12.08 9.78
CA TYR A 16 -14.64 -11.81 10.54
C TYR A 16 -14.46 -10.32 10.85
N ALA A 17 -14.74 -9.42 9.90
CA ALA A 17 -14.73 -7.97 10.16
C ALA A 17 -15.74 -7.56 11.25
N ARG A 18 -16.94 -8.17 11.29
CA ARG A 18 -17.95 -7.86 12.31
C ARG A 18 -17.56 -8.31 13.70
N GLU A 19 -16.79 -9.39 13.85
CA GLU A 19 -16.25 -9.83 15.16
C GLU A 19 -15.40 -8.73 15.82
N TYR A 20 -14.78 -7.87 15.01
CA TYR A 20 -14.02 -6.72 15.46
C TYR A 20 -14.78 -5.39 15.31
N ASN A 21 -16.12 -5.40 15.27
CA ASN A 21 -16.95 -4.20 15.09
C ASN A 21 -16.64 -3.40 13.81
N GLY A 22 -16.11 -4.06 12.78
CA GLY A 22 -15.86 -3.48 11.47
C GLY A 22 -16.97 -3.78 10.47
N ALA A 23 -16.79 -3.26 9.26
CA ALA A 23 -17.65 -3.51 8.12
C ALA A 23 -16.83 -3.71 6.83
N GLN A 24 -17.22 -4.68 6.02
CA GLN A 24 -16.75 -4.78 4.63
C GLN A 24 -17.45 -3.70 3.80
N VAL A 25 -16.67 -2.74 3.28
CA VAL A 25 -17.15 -1.62 2.46
C VAL A 25 -17.38 -2.08 1.01
N VAL A 26 -16.41 -2.81 0.46
CA VAL A 26 -16.50 -3.45 -0.86
C VAL A 26 -15.61 -4.69 -0.93
N TRP A 27 -16.11 -5.72 -1.61
CA TRP A 27 -15.37 -6.94 -1.94
C TRP A 27 -14.62 -6.75 -3.25
N ILE A 28 -13.32 -7.07 -3.28
CA ILE A 28 -12.45 -6.82 -4.45
C ILE A 28 -11.97 -8.14 -5.05
N ASP A 29 -11.25 -8.93 -4.25
CA ASP A 29 -10.68 -10.24 -4.61
C ASP A 29 -10.15 -10.36 -6.05
N GLN A 30 -8.98 -9.76 -6.29
CA GLN A 30 -8.23 -9.92 -7.54
C GLN A 30 -7.75 -11.37 -7.78
N SER A 31 -7.71 -12.22 -6.74
CA SER A 31 -7.12 -13.56 -6.84
C SER A 31 -7.99 -14.53 -7.64
N THR A 32 -9.28 -14.25 -7.70
CA THR A 32 -10.26 -15.03 -8.47
C THR A 32 -10.60 -14.41 -9.83
N ASP A 33 -10.18 -13.16 -10.10
CA ASP A 33 -10.49 -12.43 -11.32
C ASP A 33 -9.86 -13.07 -12.57
N THR A 34 -10.71 -13.47 -13.52
CA THR A 34 -10.24 -14.24 -14.70
C THR A 34 -9.56 -13.35 -15.74
N ALA A 35 -9.98 -12.09 -15.88
CA ALA A 35 -9.35 -11.12 -16.77
C ALA A 35 -7.92 -10.80 -16.30
N LEU A 36 -7.71 -10.67 -14.98
CA LEU A 36 -6.39 -10.45 -14.41
C LEU A 36 -5.44 -11.64 -14.55
N LYS A 37 -5.95 -12.87 -14.37
CA LYS A 37 -5.14 -14.07 -14.62
C LYS A 37 -4.62 -14.11 -16.05
N LYS A 38 -5.40 -13.61 -17.02
CA LYS A 38 -5.00 -13.51 -18.43
C LYS A 38 -4.07 -12.32 -18.71
N ALA A 39 -4.27 -11.20 -18.03
CA ALA A 39 -3.56 -9.94 -18.28
C ALA A 39 -2.27 -9.75 -17.48
N ASN A 40 -1.84 -10.75 -16.69
CA ASN A 40 -0.72 -10.70 -15.74
C ASN A 40 -1.00 -9.72 -14.58
N SER A 41 -1.52 -10.22 -13.46
CA SER A 41 -1.96 -9.47 -12.26
C SER A 41 -0.87 -8.67 -11.53
N LYS A 42 0.38 -8.67 -12.02
CA LYS A 42 1.51 -7.99 -11.40
C LYS A 42 1.29 -6.48 -11.40
N GLY A 43 1.04 -5.93 -10.21
CA GLY A 43 0.95 -4.49 -9.98
C GLY A 43 -0.47 -3.94 -9.87
N VAL A 44 -1.51 -4.75 -10.01
CA VAL A 44 -2.90 -4.31 -9.77
C VAL A 44 -3.11 -3.90 -8.33
N CYS A 45 -2.66 -4.73 -7.37
CA CYS A 45 -2.73 -4.38 -5.95
C CYS A 45 -2.04 -3.03 -5.66
N PHE A 46 -0.92 -2.75 -6.33
CA PHE A 46 -0.21 -1.47 -6.22
C PHE A 46 -1.01 -0.32 -6.83
N ALA A 47 -1.53 -0.51 -8.04
CA ALA A 47 -2.35 0.50 -8.73
C ALA A 47 -3.59 0.88 -7.91
N LEU A 48 -4.28 -0.14 -7.40
CA LEU A 48 -5.50 -0.01 -6.63
C LEU A 48 -5.24 0.67 -5.28
N THR A 49 -4.25 0.19 -4.52
CA THR A 49 -3.93 0.77 -3.21
C THR A 49 -3.44 2.22 -3.36
N ARG A 50 -2.63 2.50 -4.38
CA ARG A 50 -2.18 3.87 -4.68
C ARG A 50 -3.35 4.79 -5.03
N ASP A 51 -4.28 4.32 -5.85
CA ASP A 51 -5.46 5.10 -6.23
C ASP A 51 -6.40 5.32 -5.05
N TRP A 52 -6.59 4.31 -4.20
CA TRP A 52 -7.33 4.43 -2.95
C TRP A 52 -6.71 5.50 -2.04
N VAL A 53 -5.40 5.42 -1.74
CA VAL A 53 -4.71 6.46 -0.94
C VAL A 53 -4.89 7.84 -1.56
N ARG A 54 -4.76 7.99 -2.89
CA ARG A 54 -4.90 9.30 -3.56
C ARG A 54 -6.32 9.84 -3.55
N SER A 55 -7.30 8.98 -3.83
CA SER A 55 -8.73 9.33 -3.89
C SER A 55 -9.26 9.68 -2.49
N TYR A 56 -8.82 8.96 -1.46
CA TYR A 56 -9.32 9.13 -0.10
C TYR A 56 -8.75 10.36 0.61
N ARG A 57 -7.61 10.88 0.13
CA ARG A 57 -6.98 12.13 0.58
C ARG A 57 -7.65 13.40 0.06
N ARG A 58 -8.29 13.36 -1.12
CA ARG A 58 -8.78 14.55 -1.84
C ARG A 58 -10.30 14.60 -1.93
N TYR A 59 -11.00 14.63 -0.80
CA TYR A 59 -12.47 14.79 -0.67
C TYR A 59 -13.32 13.51 -0.71
N ARG A 60 -14.44 13.53 0.02
CA ARG A 60 -15.43 12.43 0.14
C ARG A 60 -15.99 11.91 -1.19
N ILE A 61 -16.11 12.78 -2.21
CA ILE A 61 -16.73 12.44 -3.50
C ILE A 61 -15.93 11.35 -4.23
N ASP A 62 -14.61 11.33 -4.08
CA ASP A 62 -13.76 10.36 -4.77
C ASP A 62 -13.75 8.98 -4.08
N ARG A 63 -14.14 8.92 -2.79
CA ARG A 63 -14.33 7.63 -2.07
C ARG A 63 -15.47 6.81 -2.65
N SER A 64 -16.63 7.45 -2.84
CA SER A 64 -17.81 6.78 -3.39
C SER A 64 -17.57 6.34 -4.83
N LYS A 65 -16.85 7.13 -5.64
CA LYS A 65 -16.46 6.72 -6.99
C LYS A 65 -15.58 5.48 -7.00
N PHE A 66 -14.55 5.45 -6.13
CA PHE A 66 -13.70 4.27 -5.98
C PHE A 66 -14.55 3.04 -5.64
N VAL A 67 -15.34 3.11 -4.56
CA VAL A 67 -16.18 1.99 -4.09
C VAL A 67 -17.18 1.55 -5.16
N ASN A 68 -17.89 2.49 -5.77
CA ASN A 68 -18.91 2.18 -6.78
C ASN A 68 -18.29 1.55 -8.03
N SER A 69 -17.08 1.94 -8.43
CA SER A 69 -16.44 1.32 -9.60
C SER A 69 -16.28 -0.21 -9.46
N PHE A 70 -15.99 -0.70 -8.25
CA PHE A 70 -15.92 -2.14 -7.98
C PHE A 70 -17.29 -2.80 -7.88
N ARG A 71 -18.28 -2.10 -7.31
CA ARG A 71 -19.67 -2.59 -7.26
C ARG A 71 -20.24 -2.75 -8.66
N ASP A 72 -20.11 -1.71 -9.48
CA ASP A 72 -20.58 -1.68 -10.87
C ASP A 72 -19.87 -2.75 -11.70
N ALA A 73 -18.55 -2.93 -11.55
CA ALA A 73 -17.82 -3.99 -12.24
C ALA A 73 -18.31 -5.39 -11.85
N ALA A 74 -18.52 -5.63 -10.55
CA ALA A 74 -19.03 -6.91 -10.06
C ALA A 74 -20.48 -7.20 -10.48
N GLU A 75 -21.32 -6.17 -10.62
CA GLU A 75 -22.69 -6.30 -11.15
C GLU A 75 -22.70 -6.67 -12.65
N ILE A 76 -21.80 -6.08 -13.44
CA ILE A 76 -21.68 -6.36 -14.87
C ILE A 76 -21.10 -7.76 -15.11
N ASN A 77 -20.04 -8.11 -14.39
CA ASN A 77 -19.39 -9.41 -14.52
C ASN A 77 -18.82 -9.89 -13.18
N PRO A 78 -19.53 -10.80 -12.47
CA PRO A 78 -19.07 -11.34 -11.20
C PRO A 78 -17.74 -12.11 -11.25
N GLU A 79 -17.24 -12.49 -12.43
CA GLU A 79 -15.94 -13.15 -12.62
C GLU A 79 -14.80 -12.16 -12.95
N ASN A 80 -15.14 -10.91 -13.29
CA ASN A 80 -14.20 -9.83 -13.65
C ASN A 80 -14.55 -8.56 -12.88
N ARG A 81 -14.26 -8.57 -11.57
CA ARG A 81 -14.67 -7.55 -10.61
C ARG A 81 -13.71 -6.38 -10.56
N ILE A 82 -12.52 -6.51 -11.14
CA ILE A 82 -11.51 -5.47 -11.13
C ILE A 82 -11.79 -4.48 -12.27
N PRO A 83 -12.05 -3.20 -11.96
CA PRO A 83 -12.34 -2.20 -12.99
C PRO A 83 -11.21 -2.13 -14.04
N GLN A 84 -11.60 -2.02 -15.31
CA GLN A 84 -10.68 -2.02 -16.45
C GLN A 84 -9.58 -0.95 -16.34
N ILE A 85 -9.87 0.19 -15.68
CA ILE A 85 -8.89 1.26 -15.44
C ILE A 85 -7.66 0.75 -14.66
N TYR A 86 -7.82 -0.20 -13.72
CA TYR A 86 -6.70 -0.76 -12.97
C TYR A 86 -5.88 -1.74 -13.80
N ILE A 87 -6.51 -2.45 -14.75
CA ILE A 87 -5.83 -3.27 -15.75
C ILE A 87 -5.00 -2.39 -16.70
N THR A 88 -5.51 -1.23 -17.10
CA THR A 88 -4.76 -0.26 -17.91
C THR A 88 -3.64 0.40 -17.12
N ASN A 89 -3.92 0.83 -15.89
CA ASN A 89 -2.94 1.48 -15.01
C ASN A 89 -1.75 0.57 -14.71
N GLN A 90 -1.95 -0.74 -14.55
CA GLN A 90 -0.83 -1.66 -14.32
C GLN A 90 0.19 -1.64 -15.47
N GLN A 91 -0.27 -1.51 -16.73
CA GLN A 91 0.62 -1.50 -17.90
C GLN A 91 1.43 -0.21 -17.95
N LEU A 92 0.79 0.91 -17.65
CA LEU A 92 1.47 2.21 -17.52
C LEU A 92 2.49 2.18 -16.37
N TYR A 93 2.16 1.57 -15.24
CA TYR A 93 3.09 1.43 -14.13
C TYR A 93 4.25 0.49 -14.46
N ALA A 94 4.02 -0.60 -15.18
CA ALA A 94 5.10 -1.49 -15.62
C ALA A 94 6.11 -0.74 -16.53
N ALA A 95 5.62 0.06 -17.47
CA ALA A 95 6.46 0.90 -18.32
C ALA A 95 7.22 1.97 -17.51
N GLN A 96 6.54 2.64 -16.58
CA GLN A 96 7.14 3.63 -15.69
C GLN A 96 8.20 3.01 -14.76
N VAL A 97 7.96 1.80 -14.25
CA VAL A 97 8.92 1.04 -13.43
C VAL A 97 10.15 0.69 -14.25
N ALA A 98 9.99 0.21 -15.49
CA ALA A 98 11.11 -0.09 -16.37
C ALA A 98 11.92 1.17 -16.73
N GLN A 99 11.25 2.30 -16.95
CA GLN A 99 11.93 3.58 -17.15
C GLN A 99 12.68 4.03 -15.89
N ASN A 100 12.03 4.02 -14.73
CA ASN A 100 12.64 4.38 -13.47
C ASN A 100 13.85 3.48 -13.16
N LYS A 101 13.77 2.18 -13.44
CA LYS A 101 14.88 1.24 -13.22
C LYS A 101 16.12 1.63 -14.04
N ARG A 102 15.94 1.94 -15.34
CA ARG A 102 17.03 2.39 -16.20
C ARG A 102 17.65 3.71 -15.73
N GLU A 103 16.81 4.71 -15.43
CA GLU A 103 17.28 5.99 -14.90
C GLU A 103 18.03 5.80 -13.57
N LEU A 104 17.58 4.90 -12.71
CA LEU A 104 18.24 4.59 -11.45
C LEU A 104 19.60 3.88 -11.64
N GLU A 105 19.70 2.95 -12.60
CA GLU A 105 20.95 2.28 -12.95
C GLU A 105 22.00 3.29 -13.44
N GLU A 106 21.63 4.19 -14.34
CA GLU A 106 22.50 5.26 -14.84
C GLU A 106 22.98 6.21 -13.71
N LEU A 107 22.08 6.61 -12.81
CA LEU A 107 22.44 7.46 -11.67
C LEU A 107 23.41 6.78 -10.71
N MET A 108 23.31 5.45 -10.54
CA MET A 108 24.23 4.71 -9.69
C MET A 108 25.61 4.55 -10.28
N GLU A 109 25.70 4.29 -11.59
CA GLU A 109 26.98 4.24 -12.27
C GLU A 109 27.71 5.58 -12.14
N GLU A 110 26.98 6.70 -12.28
CA GLU A 110 27.53 8.03 -12.05
C GLU A 110 27.94 8.26 -10.58
N LEU A 111 27.13 7.84 -9.60
CA LEU A 111 27.47 7.94 -8.17
C LEU A 111 28.73 7.14 -7.81
N GLU A 112 28.81 5.88 -8.26
CA GLU A 112 29.97 5.00 -8.08
C GLU A 112 31.22 5.62 -8.69
N ARG A 113 31.11 6.15 -9.91
CA ARG A 113 32.21 6.82 -10.63
C ARG A 113 32.68 8.05 -9.86
N ARG A 114 31.77 8.89 -9.37
CA ARG A 114 32.10 10.11 -8.59
C ARG A 114 32.73 9.79 -7.25
N LYS A 115 32.22 8.77 -6.55
CA LYS A 115 32.77 8.31 -5.27
C LYS A 115 34.22 7.83 -5.44
N LYS A 116 34.52 7.11 -6.52
CA LYS A 116 35.90 6.70 -6.88
C LYS A 116 36.81 7.90 -7.19
N GLN A 117 36.25 9.00 -7.68
CA GLN A 117 36.97 10.23 -8.02
C GLN A 117 37.10 11.21 -6.83
N GLY A 118 36.56 10.89 -5.65
CA GLY A 118 36.61 11.77 -4.46
C GLY A 118 35.79 13.07 -4.60
N GLY A 119 34.89 13.15 -5.59
CA GLY A 119 34.06 14.33 -5.83
C GLY A 119 32.78 14.35 -4.99
N PRO A 120 32.17 15.54 -4.78
CA PRO A 120 30.87 15.64 -4.13
C PRO A 120 29.78 15.00 -5.00
N VAL A 121 28.69 14.55 -4.35
CA VAL A 121 27.49 14.09 -5.04
C VAL A 121 26.78 15.30 -5.69
N PRO A 122 26.54 15.31 -7.02
CA PRO A 122 25.83 16.40 -7.67
C PRO A 122 24.39 16.54 -7.15
N GLU A 123 23.95 17.76 -6.84
CA GLU A 123 22.57 18.04 -6.40
C GLU A 123 21.51 17.54 -7.42
N GLY A 124 21.84 17.56 -8.72
CA GLY A 124 20.97 17.03 -9.78
C GLY A 124 20.66 15.54 -9.67
N ILE A 125 21.59 14.72 -9.15
CA ILE A 125 21.34 13.30 -8.89
C ILE A 125 20.31 13.15 -7.76
N LEU A 126 20.43 13.96 -6.71
CA LEU A 126 19.53 13.92 -5.56
C LEU A 126 18.11 14.34 -5.94
N ALA A 127 17.98 15.42 -6.71
CA ALA A 127 16.69 15.85 -7.25
C ALA A 127 16.04 14.77 -8.12
N THR A 128 16.85 14.04 -8.91
CA THR A 128 16.37 12.97 -9.77
C THR A 128 15.94 11.73 -8.96
N LEU A 129 16.70 11.32 -7.95
CA LEU A 129 16.33 10.22 -7.03
C LEU A 129 15.02 10.54 -6.29
N ALA A 130 14.87 11.76 -5.76
CA ALA A 130 13.64 12.21 -5.12
C ALA A 130 12.46 12.24 -6.11
N SER A 131 12.71 12.67 -7.35
CA SER A 131 11.71 12.66 -8.43
C SER A 131 11.25 11.25 -8.78
N ILE A 132 12.17 10.29 -8.93
CA ILE A 132 11.88 8.88 -9.21
C ILE A 132 11.00 8.29 -8.10
N ARG A 133 11.36 8.51 -6.82
CA ARG A 133 10.57 8.07 -5.67
C ARG A 133 9.15 8.67 -5.66
N LYS A 134 9.03 9.96 -5.98
CA LYS A 134 7.73 10.64 -6.13
C LYS A 134 6.93 10.11 -7.33
N ARG A 135 7.56 9.72 -8.44
CA ARG A 135 6.86 9.10 -9.58
C ARG A 135 6.34 7.71 -9.21
N ALA A 136 7.12 6.94 -8.45
CA ALA A 136 6.79 5.58 -8.03
C ALA A 136 5.55 5.54 -7.12
N TYR A 137 5.53 6.28 -6.00
CA TYR A 137 4.43 6.23 -5.03
C TYR A 137 3.41 7.36 -5.18
N GLY A 138 3.84 8.52 -5.71
CA GLY A 138 3.03 9.73 -5.83
C GLY A 138 3.76 10.95 -5.31
N ARG A 139 3.46 12.13 -5.88
CA ARG A 139 4.10 13.41 -5.52
C ARG A 139 3.91 13.80 -4.06
N ASP A 140 2.88 13.25 -3.45
CA ASP A 140 2.37 13.58 -2.13
C ASP A 140 2.85 12.57 -1.07
N LEU A 141 3.90 11.78 -1.37
CA LEU A 141 4.58 10.87 -0.45
C LEU A 141 5.32 11.67 0.63
N VAL A 142 5.06 11.34 1.90
CA VAL A 142 5.64 12.01 3.08
C VAL A 142 6.79 11.20 3.69
N ASN A 143 6.72 9.89 3.63
CA ASN A 143 7.85 9.09 4.07
C ASN A 143 7.87 7.75 3.34
N LEU A 144 9.03 7.13 3.30
CA LEU A 144 9.22 5.77 2.83
C LEU A 144 10.28 5.17 3.73
N THR A 145 9.85 4.25 4.56
CA THR A 145 10.72 3.52 5.47
C THR A 145 10.88 2.12 4.90
N GLN A 146 12.14 1.69 4.76
CA GLN A 146 12.44 0.33 4.35
C GLN A 146 12.88 -0.49 5.52
N TYR A 147 12.28 -1.67 5.62
CA TYR A 147 12.64 -2.66 6.60
C TYR A 147 13.30 -3.83 5.88
N LYS A 148 14.60 -4.03 6.16
CA LYS A 148 15.34 -5.22 5.73
C LYS A 148 15.05 -6.32 6.74
N LEU A 149 13.93 -6.99 6.56
CA LEU A 149 13.44 -7.94 7.54
C LEU A 149 13.99 -9.33 7.26
N SER A 150 14.71 -9.89 8.23
CA SER A 150 15.02 -11.31 8.26
C SER A 150 13.93 -12.15 8.92
N GLU A 151 12.95 -11.52 9.61
CA GLU A 151 11.90 -12.22 10.36
C GLU A 151 10.51 -11.56 10.26
N ILE A 152 9.46 -12.36 10.32
CA ILE A 152 8.06 -11.93 10.18
C ILE A 152 7.52 -11.13 11.38
N TYR A 153 8.20 -11.22 12.54
CA TYR A 153 7.79 -10.57 13.78
C TYR A 153 7.80 -9.03 13.69
N ASP A 154 8.53 -8.48 12.73
CA ASP A 154 8.59 -7.06 12.48
C ASP A 154 7.29 -6.48 11.90
N ILE A 155 6.34 -7.31 11.43
CA ILE A 155 5.00 -6.84 11.05
C ILE A 155 4.26 -6.24 12.25
N SER A 156 4.29 -6.89 13.40
CA SER A 156 3.66 -6.32 14.61
C SER A 156 4.30 -4.99 15.01
N PHE A 157 5.62 -4.84 14.79
CA PHE A 157 6.31 -3.58 14.99
C PHE A 157 5.81 -2.49 14.01
N ILE A 158 5.75 -2.80 12.71
CA ILE A 158 5.27 -1.87 11.67
C ILE A 158 3.82 -1.46 11.93
N LEU A 159 2.95 -2.41 12.26
CA LEU A 159 1.54 -2.17 12.61
C LEU A 159 1.39 -1.23 13.81
N ASN A 160 2.17 -1.47 14.86
CA ASN A 160 2.19 -0.61 16.05
C ASN A 160 2.71 0.79 15.74
N GLN A 161 3.74 0.92 14.91
CA GLN A 161 4.25 2.23 14.49
C GLN A 161 3.19 3.01 13.72
N MET A 162 2.52 2.39 12.73
CA MET A 162 1.43 3.01 11.98
C MET A 162 0.31 3.50 12.92
N LYS A 163 -0.04 2.71 13.94
CA LYS A 163 -1.03 3.11 14.95
C LYS A 163 -0.59 4.36 15.70
N GLN A 164 0.61 4.38 16.26
CA GLN A 164 1.08 5.49 17.09
C GLN A 164 1.11 6.80 16.30
N GLU A 165 1.67 6.75 15.08
CA GLU A 165 1.76 7.92 14.22
C GLU A 165 0.41 8.35 13.66
N GLY A 166 -0.43 7.39 13.25
CA GLY A 166 -1.76 7.62 12.66
C GLY A 166 -2.82 8.09 13.66
N LEU A 167 -2.65 7.78 14.95
CA LEU A 167 -3.48 8.34 16.02
C LEU A 167 -3.07 9.76 16.40
N ALA A 168 -1.77 10.09 16.28
CA ALA A 168 -1.27 11.44 16.55
C ALA A 168 -1.64 12.42 15.43
N ASN A 169 -1.60 11.97 14.18
CA ASN A 169 -1.95 12.78 13.01
C ASN A 169 -2.68 11.91 11.98
N PRO A 170 -3.67 12.44 11.23
CA PRO A 170 -4.31 11.65 10.20
C PRO A 170 -3.32 11.22 9.10
N ARG A 171 -3.29 9.92 8.80
CA ARG A 171 -2.27 9.29 7.95
C ARG A 171 -2.85 8.21 7.06
N TYR A 172 -2.19 8.01 5.93
CA TYR A 172 -2.41 6.91 5.00
C TYR A 172 -1.10 6.18 4.82
N TYR A 173 -1.18 4.86 4.73
CA TYR A 173 -0.04 3.98 4.61
C TYR A 173 -0.25 3.04 3.42
N MET A 174 0.82 2.80 2.66
CA MET A 174 0.93 1.64 1.78
C MET A 174 2.06 0.77 2.32
N LEU A 175 1.75 -0.45 2.73
CA LEU A 175 2.74 -1.43 3.15
C LEU A 175 2.98 -2.39 1.99
N THR A 176 4.10 -2.19 1.29
CA THR A 176 4.57 -3.09 0.23
C THR A 176 5.45 -4.16 0.84
N PHE A 177 5.31 -5.40 0.41
CA PHE A 177 6.19 -6.49 0.81
C PHE A 177 6.48 -7.41 -0.36
N ARG A 178 7.69 -7.96 -0.39
CA ARG A 178 8.13 -8.84 -1.48
C ARG A 178 8.54 -10.19 -0.94
N LYS A 179 8.02 -11.25 -1.56
CA LYS A 179 8.42 -12.63 -1.29
C LYS A 179 9.39 -13.10 -2.35
N LYS A 180 10.47 -13.73 -1.90
CA LYS A 180 11.57 -14.25 -2.71
C LYS A 180 11.07 -15.14 -3.82
N GLY A 181 11.33 -14.72 -5.05
CA GLY A 181 10.98 -15.46 -6.27
C GLY A 181 9.48 -15.49 -6.63
N VAL A 182 8.59 -14.84 -5.87
CA VAL A 182 7.13 -14.90 -6.08
C VAL A 182 6.57 -13.56 -6.58
N GLY A 183 7.07 -12.43 -6.06
CA GLY A 183 6.61 -11.09 -6.42
C GLY A 183 6.29 -10.22 -5.21
N GLY A 184 5.82 -9.01 -5.47
CA GLY A 184 5.40 -8.06 -4.44
C GLY A 184 3.89 -8.00 -4.28
N HIS A 185 3.44 -7.78 -3.05
CA HIS A 185 2.07 -7.42 -2.72
C HIS A 185 2.05 -6.11 -1.94
N VAL A 186 0.90 -5.46 -1.90
CA VAL A 186 0.71 -4.22 -1.15
C VAL A 186 -0.67 -4.22 -0.52
N VAL A 187 -0.70 -3.75 0.72
CA VAL A 187 -1.91 -3.45 1.47
C VAL A 187 -1.90 -1.98 1.89
N GLY A 188 -3.08 -1.41 2.11
CA GLY A 188 -3.23 -0.03 2.53
C GLY A 188 -3.89 0.10 3.89
N PHE A 189 -3.51 1.13 4.65
CA PHE A 189 -4.13 1.50 5.91
C PHE A 189 -4.42 2.99 5.95
N GLU A 190 -5.56 3.36 6.53
CA GLU A 190 -5.97 4.74 6.76
C GLU A 190 -6.27 4.90 8.24
N PHE A 191 -5.72 5.95 8.85
CA PHE A 191 -5.99 6.36 10.22
C PHE A 191 -6.52 7.79 10.20
N ARG A 192 -7.82 7.95 10.45
CA ARG A 192 -8.53 9.23 10.53
C ARG A 192 -9.24 9.37 11.88
N PRO A 193 -8.48 9.57 12.98
CA PRO A 193 -9.09 9.85 14.28
C PRO A 193 -9.89 11.16 14.27
N ASP A 194 -9.69 12.02 13.26
CA ASP A 194 -10.40 13.28 13.06
C ASP A 194 -11.78 13.13 12.39
N ILE A 195 -12.10 11.97 11.81
CA ILE A 195 -13.42 11.71 11.20
C ILE A 195 -14.30 10.95 12.19
N HIS A 196 -15.19 11.68 12.85
CA HIS A 196 -16.25 11.09 13.67
C HIS A 196 -17.52 10.89 12.82
N VAL A 197 -18.03 9.64 12.77
CA VAL A 197 -19.26 9.31 12.04
C VAL A 197 -20.42 9.00 12.99
N SER A 198 -20.16 8.28 14.08
CA SER A 198 -21.13 7.94 15.13
C SER A 198 -20.40 7.44 16.38
N ASP A 199 -21.13 7.18 17.47
CA ASP A 199 -20.55 6.62 18.70
C ASP A 199 -19.80 5.29 18.48
N ASN A 200 -20.24 4.50 17.49
CA ASN A 200 -19.56 3.25 17.10
C ASN A 200 -18.38 3.48 16.13
N TYR A 201 -18.26 4.68 15.57
CA TYR A 201 -17.20 5.13 14.67
C TYR A 201 -16.64 6.48 15.11
N PRO A 202 -16.03 6.56 16.32
CA PRO A 202 -15.43 7.78 16.88
C PRO A 202 -14.26 8.31 16.05
N GLY A 203 -13.57 7.40 15.34
CA GLY A 203 -12.68 7.71 14.22
C GLY A 203 -13.04 6.85 13.00
N LEU A 204 -12.36 7.09 11.89
CA LEU A 204 -12.42 6.22 10.71
C LEU A 204 -11.07 5.57 10.46
N PHE A 205 -11.04 4.24 10.53
CA PHE A 205 -9.84 3.44 10.30
C PHE A 205 -10.16 2.43 9.21
N GLU A 206 -9.40 2.43 8.13
CA GLU A 206 -9.68 1.55 6.99
C GLU A 206 -8.46 0.70 6.62
N PHE A 207 -8.75 -0.52 6.16
CA PHE A 207 -7.76 -1.46 5.64
C PHE A 207 -8.19 -1.90 4.24
N ILE A 208 -7.24 -1.92 3.31
CA ILE A 208 -7.48 -2.41 1.95
C ILE A 208 -6.45 -3.46 1.54
N ASP A 209 -6.96 -4.58 1.04
CA ASP A 209 -6.18 -5.59 0.34
C ASP A 209 -6.92 -5.96 -0.96
N ALA A 210 -6.22 -5.86 -2.09
CA ALA A 210 -6.78 -6.25 -3.37
C ALA A 210 -7.21 -7.73 -3.45
N ASN A 211 -6.65 -8.63 -2.61
CA ASN A 211 -7.06 -10.03 -2.53
C ASN A 211 -8.30 -10.27 -1.65
N LEU A 212 -8.71 -9.27 -0.86
CA LEU A 212 -9.85 -9.37 0.04
C LEU A 212 -10.87 -8.28 -0.32
N GLY A 213 -10.63 -7.07 0.14
CA GLY A 213 -11.54 -5.95 -0.03
C GLY A 213 -11.08 -4.71 0.72
N LEU A 214 -11.99 -3.76 0.82
CA LEU A 214 -11.88 -2.58 1.67
C LEU A 214 -12.75 -2.78 2.91
N TYR A 215 -12.18 -2.56 4.08
CA TYR A 215 -12.81 -2.72 5.39
C TYR A 215 -12.69 -1.42 6.18
N ALA A 216 -13.72 -1.09 6.95
CA ALA A 216 -13.77 0.10 7.79
C ALA A 216 -14.07 -0.27 9.25
N PHE A 217 -13.45 0.45 10.17
CA PHE A 217 -13.53 0.26 11.61
C PHE A 217 -13.65 1.62 12.30
N GLY A 218 -14.34 1.63 13.43
CA GLY A 218 -14.50 2.83 14.26
C GLY A 218 -13.31 3.12 15.18
N ASP A 219 -12.42 2.15 15.33
CA ASP A 219 -11.34 2.17 16.31
C ASP A 219 -10.08 1.51 15.70
N ALA A 220 -8.92 2.09 16.01
CA ALA A 220 -7.63 1.63 15.48
C ALA A 220 -7.24 0.24 16.00
N ASP A 221 -7.53 -0.07 17.27
CA ASP A 221 -7.26 -1.39 17.84
C ASP A 221 -8.14 -2.45 17.19
N LYS A 222 -9.38 -2.12 16.86
CA LYS A 222 -10.26 -3.02 16.10
C LYS A 222 -9.71 -3.34 14.71
N LEU A 223 -9.23 -2.34 13.97
CA LEU A 223 -8.56 -2.55 12.69
C LEU A 223 -7.32 -3.45 12.84
N LEU A 224 -6.48 -3.21 13.85
CA LEU A 224 -5.23 -3.97 14.03
C LEU A 224 -5.45 -5.38 14.57
N ASN A 225 -6.54 -5.61 15.30
CA ASN A 225 -6.96 -6.96 15.69
C ASN A 225 -7.57 -7.73 14.51
N PHE A 226 -8.25 -7.04 13.60
CA PHE A 226 -8.71 -7.64 12.34
C PHE A 226 -7.55 -8.00 11.41
N PHE A 227 -6.48 -7.22 11.37
CA PHE A 227 -5.31 -7.52 10.55
C PHE A 227 -4.07 -7.68 11.42
N ASP A 228 -4.04 -8.78 12.18
CA ASP A 228 -2.95 -9.13 13.07
C ASP A 228 -1.91 -10.06 12.41
N LEU A 229 -0.93 -10.51 13.19
CA LEU A 229 0.10 -11.45 12.72
C LEU A 229 -0.50 -12.79 12.26
N ARG A 230 -1.59 -13.27 12.85
CA ARG A 230 -2.21 -14.56 12.48
C ARG A 230 -2.85 -14.45 11.10
N VAL A 231 -3.59 -13.37 10.85
CA VAL A 231 -4.16 -13.06 9.54
C VAL A 231 -3.07 -12.89 8.49
N TRP A 232 -1.99 -12.19 8.82
CA TRP A 232 -0.83 -12.08 7.92
C TRP A 232 -0.27 -13.45 7.52
N ILE A 233 -0.05 -14.32 8.52
CA ILE A 233 0.47 -15.68 8.31
C ILE A 233 -0.47 -16.50 7.43
N GLU A 234 -1.77 -16.42 7.68
CA GLU A 234 -2.78 -17.12 6.91
C GLU A 234 -2.79 -16.69 5.44
N LEU A 235 -2.73 -15.39 5.18
CA LEU A 235 -2.83 -14.84 3.83
C LEU A 235 -1.52 -14.94 3.03
N TYR A 236 -0.37 -14.72 3.67
CA TYR A 236 0.90 -14.53 2.97
C TYR A 236 2.01 -15.49 3.40
N GLY A 237 1.83 -16.18 4.53
CA GLY A 237 2.77 -17.17 5.05
C GLY A 237 3.91 -16.58 5.89
N LEU A 238 4.70 -17.49 6.47
CA LEU A 238 5.69 -17.20 7.52
C LEU A 238 7.10 -16.83 7.04
N LYS A 239 7.47 -17.13 5.79
CA LYS A 239 8.87 -17.16 5.35
C LYS A 239 9.09 -16.53 3.98
N ASP A 240 10.36 -16.25 3.72
CA ASP A 240 10.95 -15.85 2.43
C ASP A 240 10.60 -14.43 1.98
N TYR A 241 10.48 -13.47 2.90
CA TYR A 241 10.37 -12.06 2.52
C TYR A 241 11.75 -11.47 2.24
N ASP A 242 11.89 -10.74 1.14
CA ASP A 242 13.13 -10.03 0.77
C ASP A 242 13.12 -8.58 1.27
N SER A 243 11.95 -7.97 1.37
CA SER A 243 11.81 -6.58 1.81
C SER A 243 10.38 -6.21 2.21
N PHE A 244 10.30 -5.22 3.10
CA PHE A 244 9.08 -4.48 3.39
C PHE A 244 9.35 -2.98 3.22
N GLU A 245 8.38 -2.27 2.66
CA GLU A 245 8.44 -0.84 2.39
C GLU A 245 7.14 -0.20 2.90
N LEU A 246 7.25 0.68 3.88
CA LEU A 246 6.13 1.47 4.40
C LEU A 246 6.17 2.86 3.77
N ALA A 247 5.27 3.12 2.84
CA ALA A 247 5.06 4.44 2.26
C ALA A 247 3.99 5.17 3.06
N GLU A 248 4.33 6.35 3.56
CA GLU A 248 3.47 7.17 4.40
C GLU A 248 3.02 8.41 3.64
N PHE A 249 1.77 8.78 3.84
CA PHE A 249 1.15 9.95 3.24
C PHE A 249 0.30 10.68 4.29
N ASP A 250 0.27 12.00 4.21
CA ASP A 250 -0.58 12.84 5.05
C ASP A 250 -1.93 13.14 4.37
N THR A 251 -2.73 14.04 4.92
CA THR A 251 -3.98 14.51 4.29
C THR A 251 -3.75 15.45 3.09
N GLY A 252 -2.49 15.80 2.77
CA GLY A 252 -2.13 16.76 1.73
C GLY A 252 -1.95 18.20 2.26
N ILE A 253 -1.75 18.38 3.58
CA ILE A 253 -1.65 19.68 4.26
C ILE A 253 -0.24 19.91 4.86
N GLY A 254 0.68 18.93 4.84
CA GLY A 254 2.00 19.03 5.49
C GLY A 254 3.14 18.28 4.80
N GLY A 255 4.34 18.89 4.82
CA GLY A 255 5.57 18.41 4.18
C GLY A 255 6.48 17.54 5.05
N LEU A 256 7.54 17.02 4.42
CA LEU A 256 8.55 16.10 4.96
C LEU A 256 9.28 16.69 6.18
N GLY A 257 9.19 16.03 7.34
CA GLY A 257 9.88 16.42 8.59
C GLY A 257 11.26 15.80 8.82
N LYS A 258 11.87 15.16 7.80
CA LYS A 258 13.18 14.46 7.92
C LYS A 258 14.36 15.38 7.59
N THR A 259 15.51 15.13 8.22
CA THR A 259 16.75 15.83 7.88
C THR A 259 17.33 15.34 6.54
N TRP A 260 18.25 16.12 5.98
CA TRP A 260 18.88 15.86 4.68
C TRP A 260 19.64 14.52 4.63
N THR A 261 20.39 14.22 5.68
CA THR A 261 21.22 12.99 5.76
C THR A 261 20.34 11.74 5.85
N GLU A 262 19.23 11.82 6.58
CA GLU A 262 18.27 10.72 6.72
C GLU A 262 17.57 10.45 5.39
N THR A 263 17.15 11.50 4.69
CA THR A 263 16.51 11.37 3.37
C THR A 263 17.43 10.72 2.34
N LEU A 264 18.73 11.08 2.35
CA LEU A 264 19.73 10.52 1.43
C LEU A 264 19.99 9.04 1.69
N ASN A 265 20.18 8.65 2.95
CA ASN A 265 20.41 7.26 3.33
C ASN A 265 19.20 6.37 3.00
N ASP A 266 17.99 6.87 3.26
CA ASP A 266 16.74 6.17 2.90
C ASP A 266 16.61 5.98 1.39
N LEU A 267 16.97 6.99 0.58
CA LEU A 267 16.92 6.90 -0.88
C LEU A 267 17.91 5.88 -1.44
N ILE A 268 19.14 5.84 -0.91
CA ILE A 268 20.17 4.89 -1.33
C ILE A 268 19.81 3.46 -0.90
N ALA A 269 19.28 3.28 0.32
CA ALA A 269 18.77 2.00 0.77
C ALA A 269 17.61 1.53 -0.11
N TRP A 270 16.68 2.44 -0.41
CA TRP A 270 15.54 2.19 -1.27
C TRP A 270 15.89 1.71 -2.66
N PHE A 271 16.84 2.39 -3.27
CA PHE A 271 17.37 2.00 -4.56
C PHE A 271 17.95 0.57 -4.55
N LYS A 272 18.75 0.21 -3.54
CA LYS A 272 19.43 -1.09 -3.49
C LYS A 272 18.47 -2.28 -3.40
N SER A 273 17.23 -2.09 -2.93
CA SER A 273 16.22 -3.16 -2.91
C SER A 273 15.49 -3.38 -4.24
N TRP A 274 15.69 -2.49 -5.23
CA TRP A 274 15.02 -2.56 -6.55
C TRP A 274 15.91 -3.14 -7.66
N VAL A 275 17.24 -3.12 -7.47
CA VAL A 275 18.21 -3.52 -8.51
C VAL A 275 18.80 -4.92 -8.28
N VAL A 276 18.59 -5.51 -7.09
CA VAL A 276 18.83 -6.94 -6.82
C VAL A 276 17.58 -7.74 -7.12
#